data_AF-L7FLY3-F1
#
_entry.id   AF-L7FLY3-F1
#
_cell.length_a   1.000
_cell.length_b   1.000
_cell.length_c   1.000
_cell.angle_alpha   90.00
_cell.angle_beta   90.00
_cell.angle_gamma   90.00
#
_symmetry.space_group_name_H-M   'P 1'
#
loop_
_entity.id
_entity.type
_entity.pdbx_description
1 polymer ?
#
loop_
_entity_poly.entity_id
_entity_poly.type
_entity_poly.pdbx_seq_one_letter_code
_entity_poly.pdbx_strand_id
1 'polypeptide(L)'
;MDVFFCLNCDEDNILVDNTCVHFTQIPNCISAINSQCSKCDNGFKLSSDKLECLKKTNYGLVIALPISCVLFLLLIIIVLIILIFVLIIKKKEIESTENVCVFEISRSNVIMNKLSNEVLVDKHDIRFGSDNEYLKMDNESRELLCVGNASK
;
A
#
# COMPACT_ATOMS: atom_id res chain seq x y z
N MET A 1 43.51 -13.28 -57.37
CA MET A 1 42.25 -13.92 -56.94
C MET A 1 41.29 -12.78 -56.70
N ASP A 2 40.40 -12.52 -57.66
CA ASP A 2 39.38 -11.48 -57.50
C ASP A 2 38.30 -11.99 -56.56
N VAL A 3 38.13 -11.31 -55.43
CA VAL A 3 37.03 -11.59 -54.50
C VAL A 3 35.81 -10.85 -55.06
N PHE A 4 34.84 -11.61 -55.56
CA PHE A 4 33.56 -11.04 -55.99
C PHE A 4 32.76 -10.65 -54.75
N PHE A 5 32.62 -9.34 -54.51
CA PHE A 5 31.73 -8.80 -53.49
C PHE A 5 30.40 -8.42 -54.13
N CYS A 6 29.30 -8.85 -53.52
CA CYS A 6 27.98 -8.43 -53.96
C CYS A 6 27.67 -7.03 -53.43
N LEU A 7 27.30 -6.11 -54.31
CA LEU A 7 26.91 -4.73 -53.95
C LEU A 7 25.39 -4.57 -53.84
N ASN A 8 24.63 -5.33 -54.64
CA ASN A 8 23.17 -5.30 -54.71
C ASN A 8 22.63 -6.70 -55.00
N CYS A 9 21.46 -7.00 -54.44
CA CYS A 9 20.73 -8.23 -54.67
C CYS A 9 19.54 -8.00 -55.60
N ASP A 10 19.16 -9.07 -56.32
CA ASP A 10 17.90 -9.12 -57.06
C ASP A 10 16.69 -9.03 -56.11
N GLU A 11 15.48 -8.88 -56.67
CA GLU A 11 14.24 -8.89 -55.89
C GLU A 11 14.15 -10.12 -54.97
N ASP A 12 13.41 -9.99 -53.87
CA ASP A 12 13.25 -11.03 -52.85
C ASP A 12 14.53 -11.48 -52.13
N ASN A 13 15.66 -10.81 -52.36
CA ASN A 13 16.92 -11.10 -51.69
C ASN A 13 17.42 -9.93 -50.83
N ILE A 14 18.16 -10.27 -49.78
CA ILE A 14 18.73 -9.36 -48.77
C ILE A 14 20.24 -9.53 -48.79
N LEU A 15 20.99 -8.42 -48.71
CA LEU A 15 22.45 -8.44 -48.65
C LEU A 15 22.90 -8.61 -47.19
N VAL A 16 23.44 -9.78 -46.86
CA VAL A 16 24.00 -10.11 -45.54
C VAL A 16 25.44 -10.54 -45.74
N ASP A 17 26.39 -9.87 -45.09
CA ASP A 17 27.82 -10.16 -45.18
C ASP A 17 28.33 -10.33 -46.63
N ASN A 18 27.98 -9.36 -47.48
CA ASN A 18 28.33 -9.32 -48.91
C ASN A 18 27.79 -10.50 -49.75
N THR A 19 26.79 -11.21 -49.23
CA THR A 19 26.12 -12.35 -49.87
C THR A 19 24.62 -12.08 -49.97
N CYS A 20 24.00 -12.44 -51.09
CA CYS A 20 22.55 -12.35 -51.24
C CYS A 20 21.88 -13.60 -50.69
N VAL A 21 20.99 -13.40 -49.72
CA VAL A 21 20.16 -14.45 -49.14
C VAL A 21 18.69 -14.16 -49.41
N HIS A 22 17.91 -15.18 -49.75
CA HIS A 22 16.49 -15.01 -49.98
C HIS A 22 15.79 -14.58 -48.68
N PHE A 23 14.80 -13.67 -48.77
CA PHE A 23 14.17 -13.07 -47.59
C PHE A 23 13.59 -14.09 -46.60
N THR A 24 13.17 -15.27 -47.08
CA THR A 24 12.64 -16.36 -46.25
C THR A 24 13.67 -16.97 -45.32
N GLN A 25 14.97 -16.77 -45.58
CA GLN A 25 16.04 -17.19 -44.68
C GLN A 25 16.20 -16.23 -43.49
N ILE A 26 15.67 -15.01 -43.60
CA ILE A 26 15.63 -14.05 -42.49
C ILE A 26 14.36 -14.28 -41.67
N PRO A 27 14.46 -14.62 -40.38
CA PRO A 27 13.30 -14.89 -39.54
C PRO A 27 12.30 -13.74 -39.52
N ASN A 28 11.03 -14.05 -39.78
CA ASN A 28 9.90 -13.10 -39.78
C ASN A 28 10.00 -12.00 -40.84
N CYS A 29 10.92 -12.05 -41.80
CA CYS A 29 10.85 -11.19 -42.98
C CYS A 29 9.87 -11.81 -43.99
N ILE A 30 8.94 -11.01 -44.51
CA ILE A 30 7.91 -11.48 -45.45
C ILE A 30 8.03 -10.88 -46.84
N SER A 31 8.92 -9.91 -47.03
CA SER A 31 9.29 -9.37 -48.33
C SER A 31 10.62 -8.62 -48.27
N ALA A 32 11.36 -8.60 -49.38
CA ALA A 32 12.59 -7.84 -49.52
C ALA A 32 12.59 -6.94 -50.76
N ILE A 33 13.16 -5.74 -50.62
CA ILE A 33 13.29 -4.74 -51.69
C ILE A 33 14.64 -4.03 -51.50
N ASN A 34 15.34 -3.72 -52.60
CA ASN A 34 16.63 -3.02 -52.59
C ASN A 34 17.68 -3.68 -51.67
N SER A 35 17.78 -5.00 -51.73
CA SER A 35 18.71 -5.78 -50.91
C SER A 35 18.46 -5.70 -49.39
N GLN A 36 17.26 -5.30 -48.96
CA GLN A 36 16.88 -5.13 -47.56
C GLN A 36 15.52 -5.79 -47.29
N CYS A 37 15.27 -6.17 -46.04
CA CYS A 37 13.93 -6.56 -45.63
C CYS A 37 13.01 -5.33 -45.68
N SER A 38 11.92 -5.42 -46.43
CA SER A 38 10.97 -4.32 -46.60
C SER A 38 9.79 -4.43 -45.66
N LYS A 39 9.42 -5.65 -45.26
CA LYS A 39 8.28 -5.91 -44.39
C LYS A 39 8.52 -7.11 -43.49
N CYS A 40 8.15 -6.95 -42.22
CA CYS A 40 8.16 -8.02 -41.24
C CYS A 40 6.75 -8.59 -41.03
N ASP A 41 6.70 -9.81 -40.53
CA ASP A 41 5.49 -10.46 -40.05
C ASP A 41 4.87 -9.70 -38.87
N ASN A 42 3.59 -9.97 -38.60
CA ASN A 42 2.84 -9.35 -37.53
C ASN A 42 3.51 -9.56 -36.17
N GLY A 43 3.68 -8.47 -35.43
CA GLY A 43 4.36 -8.49 -34.12
C GLY A 43 5.87 -8.27 -34.18
N PHE A 44 6.43 -8.05 -35.38
CA PHE A 44 7.82 -7.67 -35.57
C PHE A 44 7.93 -6.29 -36.24
N LYS A 45 9.09 -5.65 -36.08
CA LYS A 45 9.45 -4.38 -36.69
C LYS A 45 10.84 -4.53 -37.30
N LEU A 46 11.13 -3.76 -38.35
CA LEU A 46 12.47 -3.73 -38.92
C LEU A 46 13.49 -3.25 -37.89
N SER A 47 14.67 -3.86 -37.92
CA SER A 47 15.88 -3.35 -37.28
C SER A 47 16.30 -2.00 -37.89
N SER A 48 17.23 -1.31 -37.23
CA SER A 48 17.74 -0.01 -37.71
C SER A 48 18.45 -0.09 -39.08
N ASP A 49 19.09 -1.22 -39.35
CA ASP A 49 19.75 -1.53 -40.62
C ASP A 49 18.82 -2.22 -41.65
N LYS A 50 17.57 -2.53 -41.27
CA LYS A 50 16.56 -3.20 -42.10
C LYS A 50 16.96 -4.57 -42.63
N LEU A 51 17.94 -5.23 -41.99
CA LEU A 51 18.36 -6.58 -42.34
C LEU A 51 17.61 -7.64 -41.54
N GLU A 52 17.01 -7.27 -40.41
CA GLU A 52 16.33 -8.19 -39.49
C GLU A 52 14.96 -7.68 -39.05
N CYS A 53 14.15 -8.61 -38.56
CA CYS A 53 12.85 -8.34 -37.97
C CYS A 53 12.88 -8.60 -36.46
N LEU A 54 12.88 -7.51 -35.69
CA LEU A 54 12.92 -7.51 -34.24
C LEU A 54 11.52 -7.52 -33.64
N LYS A 55 11.31 -8.22 -32.54
CA LYS A 55 10.00 -8.27 -31.87
C LYS A 55 9.55 -6.87 -31.47
N LYS A 56 8.30 -6.53 -31.76
CA LYS A 56 7.68 -5.27 -31.37
C LYS A 56 7.42 -5.27 -29.87
N THR A 57 8.31 -4.66 -29.10
CA THR A 57 8.10 -4.41 -27.68
C THR A 57 7.09 -3.29 -27.46
N ASN A 58 6.05 -3.56 -26.68
CA ASN A 58 5.10 -2.54 -26.26
C ASN A 58 5.66 -1.80 -25.03
N TYR A 59 6.42 -0.73 -25.29
CA TYR A 59 7.01 0.09 -24.24
C TYR A 59 5.98 0.68 -23.26
N GLY A 60 4.74 0.88 -23.71
CA GLY A 60 3.65 1.29 -22.83
C GLY A 60 3.42 0.28 -21.70
N LEU A 61 3.34 -1.01 -22.02
CA LEU A 61 3.19 -2.07 -21.02
C LEU A 61 4.45 -2.27 -20.18
N VAL A 62 5.62 -2.28 -20.82
CA VAL A 62 6.90 -2.51 -20.13
C VAL A 62 7.19 -1.43 -19.09
N ILE A 63 6.81 -0.19 -19.35
CA ILE A 63 7.06 0.95 -18.45
C ILE A 63 5.89 1.17 -17.49
N ALA A 64 4.63 1.06 -17.94
CA ALA A 64 3.48 1.36 -17.09
C ALA A 64 3.25 0.31 -15.99
N LEU A 65 3.50 -0.97 -16.29
CA LEU A 65 3.28 -2.06 -15.35
C LEU A 65 4.11 -1.95 -14.06
N PRO A 66 5.45 -1.74 -14.11
CA PRO A 66 6.24 -1.58 -12.89
C PRO A 66 5.85 -0.31 -12.12
N ILE A 67 5.60 0.81 -12.79
CA ILE A 67 5.20 2.07 -12.14
C ILE A 67 3.86 1.89 -11.40
N SER A 68 2.87 1.30 -12.05
CA SER A 68 1.57 1.02 -11.46
C SER A 68 1.68 0.07 -10.26
N CYS A 69 2.51 -0.97 -10.37
CA CYS A 69 2.73 -1.91 -9.28
C CYS A 69 3.36 -1.24 -8.06
N VAL A 70 4.35 -0.35 -8.25
CA VAL A 70 4.96 0.41 -7.15
C VAL A 70 3.94 1.32 -6.47
N LEU A 71 3.14 2.06 -7.25
CA LEU A 71 2.07 2.91 -6.71
C LEU A 71 1.05 2.11 -5.88
N PHE A 72 0.64 0.94 -6.37
CA PHE A 72 -0.30 0.09 -5.66
C PHE A 72 0.28 -0.43 -4.33
N LEU A 73 1.55 -0.82 -4.31
CA LEU A 73 2.23 -1.24 -3.08
C LEU A 73 2.31 -0.10 -2.05
N LEU A 74 2.57 1.13 -2.49
CA LEU A 74 2.56 2.30 -1.61
C LEU A 74 1.18 2.54 -0.98
N LEU A 75 0.10 2.40 -1.76
CA LEU A 75 -1.26 2.53 -1.23
C LEU A 75 -1.56 1.47 -0.17
N ILE A 76 -1.15 0.22 -0.39
CA ILE A 76 -1.31 -0.86 0.61
C ILE A 76 -0.59 -0.51 1.91
N ILE A 77 0.65 -0.01 1.83
CA ILE A 77 1.43 0.37 3.01
C ILE A 77 0.71 1.48 3.80
N ILE A 78 0.18 2.49 3.13
CA ILE A 78 -0.58 3.58 3.77
C ILE A 78 -1.81 3.03 4.51
N VAL A 79 -2.57 2.14 3.87
CA VAL A 79 -3.76 1.53 4.49
C VAL A 79 -3.38 0.70 5.73
N LEU A 80 -2.28 -0.05 5.67
CA LEU A 80 -1.79 -0.83 6.82
C LEU A 80 -1.39 0.08 7.99
N ILE A 81 -0.71 1.20 7.73
CA ILE A 81 -0.35 2.17 8.76
C ILE A 81 -1.60 2.74 9.44
N ILE A 82 -2.62 3.12 8.65
CA ILE A 82 -3.89 3.64 9.19
C ILE A 82 -4.58 2.59 10.06
N LEU A 83 -4.65 1.34 9.61
CA LEU A 83 -5.22 0.22 10.38
C LEU A 83 -4.50 0.04 11.72
N ILE A 84 -3.17 -0.01 11.70
CA ILE A 84 -2.37 -0.15 12.93
C ILE A 84 -2.66 1.02 13.89
N PHE A 85 -2.70 2.25 13.37
CA PHE A 85 -2.98 3.44 14.19
C PHE A 85 -4.36 3.37 14.85
N VAL A 86 -5.40 2.97 14.09
CA VAL A 86 -6.76 2.77 14.64
C VAL A 86 -6.78 1.68 15.71
N LEU A 87 -6.07 0.57 15.50
CA LEU A 87 -5.99 -0.51 16.49
C LEU A 87 -5.31 -0.04 17.79
N ILE A 88 -4.24 0.76 17.69
CA ILE A 88 -3.55 1.32 18.87
C ILE A 88 -4.50 2.23 19.66
N ILE A 89 -5.23 3.12 18.98
CA ILE A 89 -6.20 4.02 19.64
C ILE A 89 -7.28 3.21 20.35
N LYS A 90 -7.89 2.24 19.65
CA LYS A 90 -8.93 1.40 20.23
C LYS A 90 -8.44 0.61 21.43
N LYS A 91 -7.23 0.06 21.36
CA LYS A 91 -6.62 -0.66 22.48
C LYS A 91 -6.45 0.26 23.69
N LYS A 92 -5.97 1.49 23.47
CA LYS A 92 -5.80 2.48 24.53
C LYS A 92 -7.13 2.87 25.18
N GLU A 93 -8.19 3.01 24.38
CA GLU A 93 -9.53 3.31 24.89
C GLU A 93 -10.05 2.18 25.79
N ILE A 94 -9.88 0.92 25.37
CA ILE A 94 -10.26 -0.26 26.15
C ILE A 94 -9.49 -0.29 27.48
N GLU A 95 -8.16 -0.14 27.44
CA GLU A 95 -7.31 -0.17 28.63
C GLU A 95 -7.66 0.93 29.64
N SER A 96 -8.10 2.10 29.17
CA SER A 96 -8.54 3.20 30.07
C SER A 96 -9.90 2.97 30.73
N THR A 97 -10.70 2.04 30.21
CA THR A 97 -12.05 1.75 30.72
C THR A 97 -12.12 0.49 31.59
N GLU A 98 -11.08 -0.35 31.60
CA GLU A 98 -11.07 -1.58 32.41
C GLU A 98 -11.13 -1.34 33.92
N ASN A 99 -10.57 -0.22 34.41
CA ASN A 99 -10.47 0.09 35.83
C ASN A 99 -11.53 1.08 36.33
N VAL A 100 -12.50 1.45 35.48
CA VAL A 100 -13.54 2.44 35.81
C VAL A 100 -14.92 1.91 35.41
N CYS A 101 -15.87 1.95 36.34
CA CYS A 101 -17.26 1.63 36.04
C CYS A 101 -17.98 2.89 35.55
N VAL A 102 -18.47 2.88 34.30
CA VAL A 102 -19.23 3.99 33.71
C VAL A 102 -20.72 3.66 33.75
N PHE A 103 -21.51 4.58 34.30
CA PHE A 103 -22.97 4.46 34.39
C PHE A 103 -23.64 5.82 34.22
N GLU A 104 -24.91 5.82 33.79
CA GLU A 104 -25.72 7.05 33.71
C GLU A 104 -26.13 7.51 35.12
N ILE A 105 -25.77 8.76 35.49
CA ILE A 105 -26.10 9.34 36.80
C ILE A 105 -27.61 9.33 37.04
N SER A 106 -28.40 9.66 36.00
CA SER A 106 -29.87 9.71 36.02
C SER A 106 -30.55 8.36 36.29
N ARG A 107 -29.85 7.25 36.03
CA ARG A 107 -30.32 5.88 36.30
C ARG A 107 -29.73 5.29 37.58
N SER A 108 -28.93 6.06 38.31
CA SER A 108 -28.31 5.64 39.55
C SER A 108 -29.05 6.20 40.76
N ASN A 109 -28.85 5.58 41.91
CA ASN A 109 -29.28 6.08 43.20
C ASN A 109 -28.17 6.86 43.94
N VAL A 110 -27.07 7.18 43.25
CA VAL A 110 -25.93 7.89 43.83
C VAL A 110 -26.23 9.38 43.85
N ILE A 111 -26.18 9.98 45.05
CA ILE A 111 -26.36 11.42 45.21
C ILE A 111 -25.04 12.11 44.84
N MET A 112 -25.09 12.97 43.83
CA MET A 112 -23.94 13.68 43.29
C MET A 112 -24.00 15.16 43.66
N ASN A 113 -22.90 15.68 44.19
CA ASN A 113 -22.73 17.08 44.58
C ASN A 113 -21.78 17.80 43.62
N LYS A 114 -21.98 19.10 43.46
CA LYS A 114 -21.14 19.90 42.56
C LYS A 114 -19.78 20.18 43.20
N LEU A 115 -18.69 19.73 42.56
CA LEU A 115 -17.32 20.06 42.98
C LEU A 115 -16.84 21.36 42.35
N SER A 116 -16.92 21.47 41.01
CA SER A 116 -16.49 22.65 40.27
C SER A 116 -17.07 22.63 38.85
N ASN A 117 -17.50 23.79 38.35
CA ASN A 117 -18.06 24.00 37.01
C ASN A 117 -19.11 22.94 36.58
N GLU A 118 -18.71 21.90 35.87
CA GLU A 118 -19.55 20.81 35.38
C GLU A 118 -19.18 19.46 36.02
N VAL A 119 -18.21 19.43 36.93
CA VAL A 119 -17.76 18.23 37.63
C VAL A 119 -18.63 18.00 38.87
N LEU A 120 -19.16 16.79 38.98
CA LEU A 120 -19.92 16.28 40.10
C LEU A 120 -19.12 15.20 40.83
N VAL A 121 -19.30 15.09 42.15
CA VAL A 121 -18.71 14.03 42.99
C VAL A 121 -19.72 13.56 44.03
N ASP A 122 -19.72 12.28 44.36
CA ASP A 122 -20.55 11.75 45.45
C ASP A 122 -20.01 12.18 46.82
N LYS A 123 -18.69 12.34 46.94
CA LYS A 123 -17.98 12.69 48.18
C LYS A 123 -16.99 13.82 47.97
N HIS A 124 -16.98 14.79 48.89
CA HIS A 124 -15.99 15.87 48.93
C HIS A 124 -14.72 15.48 49.68
N ASP A 125 -14.85 14.60 50.66
CA ASP A 125 -13.74 14.08 51.46
C ASP A 125 -13.64 12.56 51.29
N ILE A 126 -12.44 12.06 51.00
CA ILE A 126 -12.16 10.61 50.99
C ILE A 126 -11.76 10.22 52.41
N ARG A 127 -12.59 9.38 53.05
CA ARG A 127 -12.32 8.82 54.37
C ARG A 127 -12.20 7.31 54.23
N PHE A 128 -11.12 6.75 54.75
CA PHE A 128 -10.93 5.31 54.78
C PHE A 128 -11.33 4.80 56.16
N GLY A 129 -12.37 3.97 56.21
CA GLY A 129 -12.99 3.51 57.46
C GLY A 129 -14.16 4.38 57.91
N SER A 130 -14.91 3.91 58.91
CA SER A 130 -15.99 4.69 59.53
C SER A 130 -15.42 5.72 60.53
N ASP A 131 -16.21 6.73 60.90
CA ASP A 131 -15.77 7.88 61.73
C ASP A 131 -15.13 7.50 63.08
N ASN A 132 -15.17 6.22 63.50
CA ASN A 132 -14.59 5.72 64.75
C ASN A 132 -13.84 4.38 64.60
N GLU A 133 -13.43 3.98 63.40
CA GLU A 133 -12.76 2.69 63.17
C GLU A 133 -11.30 2.89 62.75
N TYR A 134 -10.37 2.29 63.49
CA TYR A 134 -8.95 2.34 63.14
C TYR A 134 -8.69 1.51 61.89
N LEU A 135 -7.83 2.03 61.01
CA LEU A 135 -7.30 1.26 59.87
C LEU A 135 -6.55 0.03 60.40
N LYS A 136 -6.85 -1.13 59.82
CA LYS A 136 -6.20 -2.39 60.18
C LYS A 136 -4.79 -2.44 59.59
N MET A 137 -3.81 -2.83 60.41
CA MET A 137 -2.43 -3.03 59.96
C MET A 137 -2.37 -4.18 58.94
N ASP A 138 -1.54 -4.06 57.91
CA ASP A 138 -1.39 -5.04 56.81
C ASP A 138 -2.68 -5.43 56.07
N ASN A 139 -3.70 -4.57 56.08
CA ASN A 139 -4.94 -4.78 55.32
C ASN A 139 -5.17 -3.63 54.34
N GLU A 140 -5.55 -3.98 53.11
CA GLU A 140 -5.94 -2.99 52.10
C GLU A 140 -7.28 -2.34 52.49
N SER A 141 -7.33 -1.00 52.44
CA SER A 141 -8.55 -0.22 52.62
C SER A 141 -8.90 0.46 51.31
N ARG A 142 -10.16 0.35 50.89
CA ARG A 142 -10.66 0.93 49.63
C ARG A 142 -11.86 1.82 49.92
N GLU A 143 -11.92 2.94 49.22
CA GLU A 143 -13.04 3.87 49.27
C GLU A 143 -13.52 4.12 47.84
N LEU A 144 -14.83 3.99 47.60
CA LEU A 144 -15.41 4.25 46.29
C LEU A 144 -15.65 5.75 46.14
N LEU A 145 -15.12 6.33 45.06
CA LEU A 145 -15.40 7.69 44.63
C LEU A 145 -16.11 7.64 43.27
N CYS A 146 -17.26 8.29 43.17
CA CYS A 146 -17.98 8.46 41.92
C CYS A 146 -17.77 9.88 41.41
N VAL A 147 -17.31 10.01 40.17
CA VAL A 147 -17.09 11.29 39.50
C VAL A 147 -18.03 11.38 38.29
N GLY A 148 -18.75 12.49 38.21
CA GLY A 148 -19.73 12.75 37.17
C GLY A 148 -19.43 14.03 36.39
N ASN A 149 -19.98 14.11 35.18
CA ASN A 149 -20.04 15.34 34.41
C ASN A 149 -21.52 15.76 34.31
N ALA A 150 -21.82 17.01 34.65
CA ALA A 150 -23.17 17.59 34.63
C ALA A 150 -23.65 17.97 33.23
N SER A 151 -22.75 18.04 32.24
CA SER A 151 -23.07 18.47 30.86
C SER A 151 -23.52 17.36 29.94
N LYS A 152 -23.45 16.11 30.40
CA LYS A 152 -23.70 14.89 29.63
C LYS A 152 -24.58 13.95 30.43
#